data_AF-A0A399YVX6-F1
#
_entry.id   AF-A0A399YVX6-F1
#
_cell.length_a   1.000
_cell.length_b   1.000
_cell.length_c   1.000
_cell.angle_alpha   90.00
_cell.angle_beta   90.00
_cell.angle_gamma   90.00
#
_symmetry.space_group_name_H-M   'P 1'
#
loop_
_entity.id
_entity.type
_entity.pdbx_description
1 polymer ?
#
loop_
_entity_poly.entity_id
_entity_poly.type
_entity_poly.pdbx_seq_one_letter_code
_entity_poly.pdbx_strand_id
1 'polypeptide(L)' 'VRGDVGAVKAATDAGAAAAKRVGELVSVHVIPRPHSDVEMILPQNSKGSVGGRSAG' A
#
# COMPACT_ATOMS: atom_id res chain seq x y z
N VAL A 1 -3.72 4.27 -1.29
CA VAL A 1 -4.03 5.68 -0.92
C VAL A 1 -3.42 6.57 -1.99
N ARG A 2 -4.18 7.51 -2.55
CA ARG A 2 -3.72 8.48 -3.55
C ARG A 2 -4.16 9.87 -3.09
N GLY A 3 -3.33 10.90 -3.28
CA GLY A 3 -3.58 12.27 -2.81
C GLY A 3 -2.29 13.09 -2.73
N ASP A 4 -2.34 14.27 -2.14
CA ASP A 4 -1.15 15.10 -1.92
C ASP A 4 -0.09 14.35 -1.11
N VAL A 5 1.18 14.55 -1.47
CA VAL A 5 2.30 13.81 -0.88
C VAL A 5 2.31 13.92 0.65
N GLY A 6 1.94 15.08 1.20
CA GLY A 6 1.82 15.29 2.64
C GLY A 6 0.75 14.41 3.29
N ALA A 7 -0.44 14.34 2.68
CA ALA A 7 -1.53 13.50 3.16
C ALA A 7 -1.20 12.00 3.03
N VAL A 8 -0.62 11.60 1.89
CA VAL A 8 -0.23 10.19 1.65
C VAL A 8 0.87 9.76 2.62
N LYS A 9 1.85 10.63 2.89
CA LYS A 9 2.92 10.32 3.85
C LYS A 9 2.39 10.16 5.27
N ALA A 10 1.54 11.08 5.73
CA ALA A 10 0.92 11.00 7.06
C ALA A 10 0.05 9.74 7.22
N ALA A 11 -0.78 9.42 6.23
CA ALA A 11 -1.60 8.21 6.24
C ALA A 11 -0.74 6.94 6.29
N THR A 12 0.34 6.93 5.53
CA THR A 12 1.29 5.81 5.45
C THR A 12 2.04 5.62 6.76
N ASP A 13 2.52 6.69 7.39
CA ASP A 13 3.22 6.65 8.68
C ASP A 13 2.30 6.15 9.80
N ALA A 14 1.05 6.63 9.84
CA ALA A 14 0.03 6.17 10.78
C ALA A 14 -0.29 4.68 10.58
N GLY A 15 -0.45 4.26 9.31
CA GLY A 15 -0.69 2.87 8.96
C GLY A 15 0.47 1.95 9.33
N ALA A 16 1.71 2.38 9.12
CA ALA A 16 2.91 1.64 9.49
C ALA A 16 3.00 1.43 11.01
N ALA A 17 2.72 2.48 11.79
CA ALA A 17 2.70 2.40 13.24
C ALA A 17 1.60 1.46 13.76
N ALA A 18 0.43 1.47 13.12
CA ALA A 18 -0.65 0.54 13.44
C ALA A 18 -0.29 -0.90 13.07
N ALA A 19 0.23 -1.12 11.86
CA ALA A 19 0.62 -2.44 11.35
C ALA A 19 1.67 -3.11 12.24
N LYS A 20 2.69 -2.36 12.71
CA LYS A 20 3.70 -2.85 13.66
C LYS A 20 3.12 -3.33 15.00
N ARG A 21 1.98 -2.79 15.42
CA ARG A 21 1.33 -3.16 16.69
C ARG A 21 0.48 -4.42 16.58
N VAL A 22 -0.03 -4.71 15.39
CA VAL A 22 -0.97 -5.83 15.16
C VAL A 22 -0.32 -7.02 14.44
N GLY A 23 0.90 -6.87 13.91
CA GLY A 23 1.62 -7.94 13.23
C GLY A 23 2.96 -7.51 12.64
N GLU A 24 3.47 -8.31 11.71
CA GLU A 24 4.75 -8.05 11.03
C GLU A 24 4.55 -7.09 9.85
N LEU A 25 5.27 -5.97 9.87
CA LEU A 25 5.29 -5.00 8.79
C LEU A 25 6.41 -5.34 7.80
N VAL A 26 6.05 -5.75 6.58
CA VAL A 26 7.02 -6.13 5.54
C VAL A 26 7.71 -4.93 4.91
N SER A 27 6.95 -3.95 4.40
CA SER A 27 7.53 -2.73 3.82
C SER A 27 6.51 -1.59 3.72
N VAL A 28 7.02 -0.37 3.65
CA VAL A 28 6.23 0.86 3.54
C VAL A 28 6.93 1.79 2.56
N HIS A 29 6.21 2.27 1.54
CA HIS A 29 6.78 3.14 0.53
C HIS A 29 5.74 4.14 0.00
N VAL A 30 6.19 5.37 -0.22
CA VAL A 30 5.41 6.44 -0.84
C VAL A 30 6.14 6.83 -2.12
N ILE A 31 5.42 6.88 -3.24
CA ILE A 31 5.93 7.31 -4.54
C ILE A 31 5.25 8.65 -4.88
N PRO A 32 5.91 9.79 -4.66
CA PRO A 32 5.30 11.12 -4.86
C PRO A 32 4.93 11.42 -6.32
N ARG A 33 5.69 10.87 -7.28
CA ARG A 33 5.48 11.03 -8.72
C ARG A 33 5.70 9.69 -9.41
N PRO A 34 4.69 8.81 -9.43
CA PRO A 34 4.79 7.61 -10.24
C PRO A 34 4.89 8.02 -11.71
N HIS A 35 5.75 7.32 -12.47
CA HIS A 35 5.76 7.47 -13.92
C HIS A 35 4.46 6.90 -14.49
N SER A 36 3.97 7.44 -15.61
CA SER A 36 2.77 6.98 -16.34
C SER A 36 2.69 5.45 -16.49
N ASP A 37 3.82 4.83 -16.82
CA ASP A 37 3.89 3.40 -17.10
C ASP A 37 3.71 2.57 -15.82
N VAL A 38 4.10 3.13 -14.67
CA VAL A 38 3.86 2.54 -13.34
C VAL A 38 2.39 2.68 -12.95
N GLU A 39 1.72 3.76 -13.34
CA GLU A 39 0.28 3.91 -13.08
C GLU A 39 -0.58 2.90 -13.85
N MET A 40 -0.15 2.47 -15.04
CA MET A 40 -0.89 1.48 -15.85
C MET A 40 -0.82 0.06 -15.26
N ILE A 41 0.28 -0.29 -14.62
CA ILE A 41 0.51 -1.62 -14.02
C ILE A 41 0.02 -1.73 -12.57
N LEU A 42 -0.20 -0.60 -11.88
CA LEU A 42 -0.69 -0.59 -10.51
C LEU A 42 -2.22 -0.81 -10.47
N PRO A 43 -2.73 -1.76 -9.68
CA PRO A 43 -4.16 -2.03 -9.59
C PRO A 43 -4.92 -0.80 -9.07
N GLN A 44 -5.94 -0.35 -9.82
CA GLN A 44 -6.64 0.91 -9.56
C GLN A 44 -7.70 0.83 -8.45
N ASN A 45 -8.03 -0.36 -7.93
CA ASN A 45 -9.01 -0.51 -6.88
C ASN A 45 -8.57 -1.51 -5.82
N SER A 46 -8.70 -1.09 -4.57
CA SER A 46 -8.33 -1.84 -3.37
C SER A 46 -9.19 -3.11 -3.23
N LYS A 47 -8.74 -4.23 -3.81
CA LYS A 47 -9.07 -5.58 -3.36
C LYS A 47 -7.82 -6.45 -3.48
N GLY A 48 -6.94 -6.32 -2.50
CA GLY A 48 -6.00 -7.38 -2.16
C GLY A 48 -6.76 -8.55 -1.52
N SER A 49 -7.60 -9.25 -2.28
CA SER A 49 -7.90 -10.64 -1.97
C SER A 49 -6.68 -11.46 -2.39
N VAL A 50 -5.65 -11.48 -1.55
CA VAL A 50 -4.71 -12.60 -1.58
C VAL A 50 -5.50 -13.78 -1.04
N GLY A 51 -6.10 -14.50 -1.99
CA GLY A 51 -6.89 -15.68 -1.75
C GLY A 51 -6.07 -16.72 -1.02
N GLY A 52 -6.69 -17.33 -0.02
CA GLY A 52 -6.28 -18.63 0.46
C GLY A 52 -6.15 -19.57 -0.72
N ARG A 53 -4.95 -20.12 -0.90
CA ARG A 53 -4.77 -21.37 -1.61
C ARG A 53 -4.44 -22.42 -0.57
N SER A 54 -5.49 -22.96 0.02
CA SER A 54 -5.56 -24.38 0.32
C SER A 54 -5.61 -25.12 -1.03
N ALA A 55 -4.60 -25.97 -1.25
CA ALA A 55 -4.54 -27.12 -2.15
C ALA A 55 -3.09 -27.59 -2.04
N GLY A 56 -2.73 -28.80 -1.64
CA GLY A 56 -3.39 -30.06 -1.32
C GLY A 56 -2.25 -31.04 -1.11
#